data_AF-A0A2U2XCR0-F1
#
_entry.id   AF-A0A2U2XCR0-F1
#
_cell.length_a   1.000
_cell.length_b   1.000
_cell.length_c   1.000
_cell.angle_alpha   90.00
_cell.angle_beta   90.00
_cell.angle_gamma   90.00
#
_symmetry.space_group_name_H-M   'P 1'
#
loop_
_entity.id
_entity.type
_entity.pdbx_description
1 polymer ?
#
loop_
_entity_poly.entity_id
_entity_poly.type
_entity_poly.pdbx_seq_one_letter_code
_entity_poly.pdbx_strand_id
1 'polypeptide(L)'
;MKTIFLFITVLFLASFEKTLAQSVNIFDAIKSKQISVTATSNGEHSGEAILLEINKLKNISGILIPPGTRFKSEFEEDQDLLTLEEELIVLNSTSNQYLIKGFCVEPQNSSPTEGSQFTILKEGDLKLNKIAKYLGNKDFNDGTKQTALWCVAGDDDVSGIYEDGNDEVKNLREYVCSLTGKENVWYNTDPVYTVDENRNIVQETTKIEGLLSYKVTKTGNMTMEVLGEDGELFQALGGEMPVSRTGDYSFNFKLSVRGWRSGKYSVQLKIGNEVIHKEDFVIA
;
A
#
# COMPACT_ATOMS: atom_id res chain seq x y z
N MET A 1 53.22 -13.88 -67.35
CA MET A 1 52.74 -14.50 -66.10
C MET A 1 52.50 -13.39 -65.10
N LYS A 2 51.23 -13.13 -64.74
CA LYS A 2 50.85 -12.07 -63.78
C LYS A 2 50.57 -12.74 -62.43
N THR A 3 51.39 -12.49 -61.44
CA THR A 3 51.21 -12.95 -60.06
C THR A 3 50.33 -11.93 -59.34
N ILE A 4 49.12 -12.33 -58.97
CA ILE A 4 48.20 -11.55 -58.13
C ILE A 4 48.51 -11.92 -56.67
N PHE A 5 49.01 -10.98 -55.89
CA PHE A 5 49.12 -11.07 -54.44
C PHE A 5 47.79 -10.62 -53.83
N LEU A 6 47.05 -11.55 -53.23
CA LEU A 6 45.83 -11.24 -52.47
C LEU A 6 46.23 -11.01 -51.00
N PHE A 7 46.25 -9.76 -50.58
CA PHE A 7 46.40 -9.37 -49.17
C PHE A 7 45.04 -9.54 -48.48
N ILE A 8 44.88 -10.58 -47.66
CA ILE A 8 43.72 -10.74 -46.77
C ILE A 8 44.06 -10.00 -45.48
N THR A 9 43.55 -8.78 -45.35
CA THR A 9 43.56 -8.01 -44.11
C THR A 9 42.42 -8.52 -43.24
N VAL A 10 42.72 -9.38 -42.27
CA VAL A 10 41.76 -9.78 -41.22
C VAL A 10 41.61 -8.59 -40.27
N LEU A 11 40.55 -7.79 -40.45
CA LEU A 11 40.09 -6.84 -39.46
C LEU A 11 39.60 -7.63 -38.24
N PHE A 12 40.41 -7.67 -37.18
CA PHE A 12 39.96 -7.99 -35.84
C PHE A 12 39.01 -6.87 -35.40
N LEU A 13 37.71 -7.07 -35.62
CA LEU A 13 36.66 -6.36 -34.90
C LEU A 13 36.75 -6.81 -33.44
N ALA A 14 37.49 -6.06 -32.62
CA ALA A 14 37.37 -6.14 -31.19
C ALA A 14 35.94 -5.73 -30.83
N SER A 15 35.07 -6.71 -30.65
CA SER A 15 33.77 -6.54 -30.02
C SER A 15 34.03 -6.00 -28.63
N PHE A 16 33.91 -4.68 -28.43
CA PHE A 16 33.69 -4.13 -27.11
C PHE A 16 32.33 -4.66 -26.66
N GLU A 17 32.31 -5.81 -25.99
CA GLU A 17 31.23 -6.12 -25.10
C GLU A 17 31.20 -4.98 -24.09
N LYS A 18 30.19 -4.09 -24.22
CA LYS A 18 29.80 -3.25 -23.08
C LYS A 18 29.51 -4.24 -21.98
N THR A 19 30.44 -4.39 -21.04
CA THR A 19 30.22 -5.12 -19.82
C THR A 19 28.97 -4.48 -19.23
N LEU A 20 27.85 -5.21 -19.28
CA LEU A 20 26.63 -4.75 -18.66
C LEU A 20 27.02 -4.43 -17.22
N ALA A 21 26.76 -3.20 -16.79
CA ALA A 21 27.04 -2.76 -15.44
C ALA A 21 26.43 -3.78 -14.46
N GLN A 22 27.27 -4.66 -13.91
CA GLN A 22 26.81 -5.74 -13.06
C GLN A 22 26.38 -5.08 -11.74
N SER A 23 25.07 -4.93 -11.56
CA SER A 23 24.52 -4.54 -10.28
C SER A 23 24.63 -5.71 -9.31
N VAL A 24 24.94 -5.39 -8.05
CA VAL A 24 25.04 -6.38 -6.98
C VAL A 24 23.88 -6.15 -6.03
N ASN A 25 23.27 -7.23 -5.53
CA ASN A 25 22.24 -7.13 -4.51
C ASN A 25 22.80 -6.39 -3.26
N ILE A 26 22.03 -5.46 -2.69
CA ILE A 26 22.46 -4.62 -1.56
C ILE A 26 22.98 -5.44 -0.38
N PHE A 27 22.34 -6.57 -0.06
CA PHE A 27 22.75 -7.42 1.06
C PHE A 27 24.11 -8.06 0.80
N ASP A 28 24.35 -8.54 -0.42
CA ASP A 28 25.63 -9.13 -0.82
C ASP A 28 26.74 -8.09 -0.90
N ALA A 29 26.43 -6.88 -1.37
CA ALA A 29 27.39 -5.79 -1.47
C ALA A 29 27.87 -5.32 -0.08
N ILE A 30 26.95 -5.20 0.89
CA ILE A 30 27.28 -4.88 2.29
C ILE A 30 28.10 -6.02 2.91
N LYS A 31 27.62 -7.27 2.80
CA LYS A 31 28.28 -8.45 3.39
C LYS A 31 29.71 -8.66 2.86
N SER A 32 29.92 -8.45 1.57
CA SER A 32 31.23 -8.60 0.90
C SER A 32 32.12 -7.35 0.99
N LYS A 33 31.69 -6.32 1.73
CA LYS A 33 32.37 -5.03 1.90
C LYS A 33 32.72 -4.38 0.56
N GLN A 34 31.80 -4.45 -0.39
CA GLN A 34 31.89 -3.72 -1.68
C GLN A 34 31.42 -2.28 -1.53
N ILE A 35 30.53 -2.03 -0.58
CA ILE A 35 30.02 -0.71 -0.20
C ILE A 35 29.96 -0.55 1.32
N SER A 36 29.86 0.69 1.78
CA SER A 36 29.25 1.03 3.06
C SER A 36 28.02 1.89 2.81
N VAL A 37 26.94 1.62 3.54
CA VAL A 37 25.65 2.32 3.37
C VAL A 37 25.21 2.87 4.72
N THR A 38 24.78 4.12 4.70
CA THR A 38 23.98 4.71 5.77
C THR A 38 22.57 4.91 5.23
N ALA A 39 21.56 4.51 5.99
CA ALA A 39 20.16 4.75 5.65
C ALA A 39 19.53 5.60 6.74
N THR A 40 18.86 6.68 6.37
CA THR A 40 18.18 7.58 7.31
C THR A 40 16.79 7.96 6.81
N SER A 41 15.89 8.22 7.75
CA SER A 41 14.60 8.83 7.45
C SER A 41 14.77 10.30 7.03
N ASN A 42 13.94 10.77 6.10
CA ASN A 42 13.77 12.21 5.82
C ASN A 42 12.56 12.83 6.56
N GLY A 43 11.91 12.07 7.44
CA GLY A 43 10.72 12.48 8.20
C GLY A 43 9.38 12.04 7.61
N GLU A 44 9.37 11.59 6.35
CA GLU A 44 8.17 11.10 5.68
C GLU A 44 7.81 9.66 6.13
N HIS A 45 6.53 9.29 5.97
CA HIS A 45 5.97 7.99 6.37
C HIS A 45 5.58 7.10 5.18
N SER A 46 5.61 7.63 3.96
CA SER A 46 5.35 6.87 2.73
C SER A 46 5.98 7.55 1.53
N GLY A 47 6.11 6.83 0.41
CA GLY A 47 6.75 7.38 -0.79
C GLY A 47 8.26 7.53 -0.58
N GLU A 48 8.86 8.60 -1.09
CA GLU A 48 10.31 8.88 -1.04
C GLU A 48 10.79 9.21 0.38
N ALA A 49 10.80 8.22 1.28
CA ALA A 49 10.99 8.39 2.72
C ALA A 49 12.39 7.99 3.25
N ILE A 50 13.22 7.36 2.42
CA ILE A 50 14.52 6.81 2.84
C ILE A 50 15.64 7.50 2.07
N LEU A 51 16.52 8.18 2.78
CA LEU A 51 17.78 8.70 2.26
C LEU A 51 18.88 7.64 2.43
N LEU A 52 19.48 7.23 1.32
CA LEU A 52 20.62 6.32 1.28
C LEU A 52 21.90 7.06 0.92
N GLU A 53 22.90 6.97 1.78
CA GLU A 53 24.27 7.38 1.48
C GLU A 53 25.12 6.14 1.19
N ILE A 54 25.56 5.99 -0.06
CA ILE A 54 26.30 4.81 -0.52
C ILE A 54 27.73 5.21 -0.89
N ASN A 55 28.68 4.63 -0.17
CA ASN A 55 30.11 4.76 -0.45
C ASN A 55 30.64 3.48 -1.12
N LYS A 56 31.28 3.61 -2.29
CA LYS A 56 31.96 2.51 -2.97
C LYS A 56 33.30 2.19 -2.31
N LEU A 57 33.47 0.94 -1.92
CA LEU A 57 34.75 0.40 -1.42
C LEU A 57 35.47 -0.45 -2.46
N LYS A 58 34.74 -0.93 -3.48
CA LYS A 58 35.26 -1.74 -4.60
C LYS A 58 34.68 -1.25 -5.93
N ASN A 59 35.24 -1.75 -7.03
CA ASN A 59 34.77 -1.41 -8.37
C ASN A 59 33.46 -2.14 -8.70
N ILE A 60 32.34 -1.54 -8.30
CA ILE A 60 30.99 -1.94 -8.70
C ILE A 60 30.30 -0.76 -9.39
N SER A 61 29.35 -1.08 -10.26
CA SER A 61 28.69 -0.09 -11.13
C SER A 61 27.25 0.23 -10.71
N GLY A 62 26.64 -0.64 -9.90
CA GLY A 62 25.31 -0.40 -9.36
C GLY A 62 24.94 -1.35 -8.22
N ILE A 63 23.85 -1.02 -7.53
CA ILE A 63 23.24 -1.79 -6.46
C ILE A 63 21.79 -2.06 -6.81
N LEU A 64 21.34 -3.28 -6.54
CA LEU A 64 19.95 -3.68 -6.63
C LEU A 64 19.37 -3.80 -5.21
N ILE A 65 18.32 -3.05 -4.92
CA ILE A 65 17.55 -3.17 -3.69
C ILE A 65 16.25 -3.90 -4.05
N PRO A 66 16.10 -5.16 -3.63
CA PRO A 66 14.90 -5.93 -3.97
C PRO A 66 13.68 -5.43 -3.17
N PRO A 67 12.46 -5.70 -3.66
CA PRO A 67 11.25 -5.52 -2.86
C PRO A 67 11.32 -6.43 -1.63
N GLY A 68 10.78 -5.96 -0.51
CA GLY A 68 10.90 -6.61 0.79
C GLY A 68 12.22 -6.30 1.52
N THR A 69 12.92 -5.23 1.14
CA THR A 69 14.04 -4.71 1.94
C THR A 69 13.46 -3.87 3.08
N ARG A 70 13.71 -4.29 4.32
CA ARG A 70 13.26 -3.61 5.53
C ARG A 70 14.33 -2.65 6.02
N PHE A 71 13.93 -1.43 6.32
CA PHE A 71 14.71 -0.38 6.94
C PHE A 71 14.21 -0.27 8.37
N LYS A 72 14.86 -1.03 9.25
CA LYS A 72 14.47 -1.14 10.65
C LYS A 72 14.95 0.06 11.43
N SER A 73 14.06 0.77 12.10
CA SER A 73 14.41 1.92 12.93
C SER A 73 15.28 1.49 14.10
N GLU A 74 16.22 2.35 14.49
CA GLU A 74 16.96 2.20 15.75
C GLU A 74 16.14 2.61 16.98
N PHE A 75 15.03 3.33 16.78
CA PHE A 75 14.09 3.75 17.82
C PHE A 75 12.83 2.88 17.75
N GLU A 76 12.49 2.21 18.86
CA GLU A 76 11.40 1.22 18.92
C GLU A 76 10.01 1.84 18.71
N GLU A 77 9.87 3.12 19.01
CA GLU A 77 8.64 3.91 18.85
C GLU A 77 8.40 4.39 17.41
N ASP A 78 9.44 4.37 16.58
CA ASP A 78 9.37 4.79 15.18
C ASP A 78 8.97 3.61 14.30
N GLN A 79 8.31 3.87 13.17
CA GLN A 79 7.97 2.83 12.22
C GLN A 79 9.21 2.29 11.50
N ASP A 80 9.22 0.99 11.24
CA ASP A 80 10.04 0.43 10.19
C ASP A 80 9.47 0.75 8.80
N LEU A 81 10.37 0.94 7.82
CA LEU A 81 9.99 1.13 6.42
C LEU A 81 10.31 -0.11 5.58
N LEU A 82 9.48 -0.40 4.58
CA LEU A 82 9.67 -1.50 3.63
C LEU A 82 9.66 -0.99 2.20
N THR A 83 10.64 -1.41 1.40
CA THR A 83 10.58 -1.18 -0.06
C THR A 83 9.59 -2.16 -0.69
N LEU A 84 8.67 -1.64 -1.49
CA LEU A 84 7.72 -2.47 -2.24
C LEU A 84 8.19 -2.69 -3.68
N GLU A 85 9.10 -1.87 -4.17
CA GLU A 85 9.59 -1.88 -5.54
C GLU A 85 11.06 -2.32 -5.60
N GLU A 86 11.47 -2.83 -6.75
CA GLU A 86 12.88 -3.09 -7.02
C GLU A 86 13.55 -1.78 -7.44
N GLU A 87 14.58 -1.37 -6.70
CA GLU A 87 15.34 -0.15 -7.00
C GLU A 87 16.72 -0.51 -7.56
N LEU A 88 17.01 -0.01 -8.77
CA LEU A 88 18.32 -0.14 -9.40
C LEU A 88 19.08 1.18 -9.31
N ILE A 89 20.09 1.21 -8.44
CA ILE A 89 20.91 2.39 -8.20
C ILE A 89 22.21 2.30 -8.99
N VAL A 90 22.47 3.28 -9.86
CA VAL A 90 23.74 3.39 -10.60
C VAL A 90 24.75 4.20 -9.79
N LEU A 91 25.91 3.61 -9.50
CA LEU A 91 26.97 4.23 -8.69
C LEU A 91 28.03 4.89 -9.56
N ASN A 92 27.79 6.13 -9.99
CA ASN A 92 28.67 6.87 -10.89
C ASN A 92 29.91 7.49 -10.19
N SER A 93 29.83 7.78 -8.89
CA SER A 93 30.92 8.37 -8.10
C SER A 93 31.24 7.53 -6.86
N THR A 94 32.33 7.85 -6.15
CA THR A 94 32.75 7.13 -4.92
C THR A 94 31.73 7.25 -3.79
N SER A 95 30.97 8.33 -3.71
CA SER A 95 29.96 8.58 -2.67
C SER A 95 28.74 9.23 -3.30
N ASN A 96 27.56 8.65 -3.11
CA ASN A 96 26.31 9.16 -3.69
C ASN A 96 25.19 9.11 -2.67
N GLN A 97 24.24 10.04 -2.80
CA GLN A 97 23.00 10.08 -2.04
C GLN A 97 21.83 9.76 -2.97
N TYR A 98 20.90 8.94 -2.50
CA TYR A 98 19.69 8.56 -3.23
C TYR A 98 18.50 8.61 -2.28
N LEU A 99 17.40 9.15 -2.78
CA LEU A 99 16.12 9.03 -2.11
C LEU A 99 15.38 7.86 -2.74
N ILE A 100 14.90 6.93 -1.91
CA ILE A 100 14.15 5.75 -2.38
C ILE A 100 12.82 5.64 -1.67
N LYS A 101 11.90 4.89 -2.29
CA LYS A 101 10.59 4.69 -1.70
C LYS A 101 10.61 3.73 -0.51
N GLY A 102 9.96 4.13 0.58
CA GLY A 102 9.72 3.33 1.77
C GLY A 102 8.28 3.47 2.23
N PHE A 103 7.70 2.38 2.70
CA PHE A 103 6.33 2.35 3.20
C PHE A 103 6.33 1.81 4.63
N CYS A 104 5.62 2.51 5.50
CA CYS A 104 5.46 2.19 6.91
C CYS A 104 4.86 0.79 7.12
N VAL A 105 5.46 -0.02 8.00
CA VAL A 105 4.99 -1.40 8.27
C VAL A 105 4.14 -1.51 9.53
N GLU A 106 4.23 -0.54 10.45
CA GLU A 106 3.77 -0.68 11.83
C GLU A 106 2.76 0.43 12.16
N PRO A 107 1.46 0.28 11.81
CA PRO A 107 0.49 1.39 11.81
C PRO A 107 0.31 2.08 13.17
N GLN A 108 0.70 1.42 14.26
CA GLN A 108 0.59 1.93 15.63
C GLN A 108 1.83 2.73 16.11
N ASN A 109 2.93 2.67 15.37
CA ASN A 109 4.17 3.40 15.68
C ASN A 109 4.15 4.81 15.05
N SER A 110 4.97 5.70 15.59
CA SER A 110 5.10 7.06 15.08
C SER A 110 5.85 7.09 13.74
N SER A 111 5.51 8.04 12.87
CA SER A 111 6.26 8.32 11.64
C SER A 111 7.75 8.51 11.96
N PRO A 112 8.69 7.90 11.22
CA PRO A 112 10.11 7.92 11.58
C PRO A 112 10.66 9.35 11.70
N THR A 113 11.46 9.62 12.74
CA THR A 113 12.05 10.96 12.96
C THR A 113 13.00 11.32 11.82
N GLU A 114 12.96 12.55 11.31
CA GLU A 114 13.96 13.01 10.34
C GLU A 114 15.39 12.79 10.88
N GLY A 115 16.23 12.17 10.06
CA GLY A 115 17.60 11.81 10.41
C GLY A 115 17.74 10.57 11.30
N SER A 116 16.65 9.90 11.69
CA SER A 116 16.73 8.61 12.38
C SER A 116 17.45 7.59 11.50
N GLN A 117 18.30 6.76 12.11
CA GLN A 117 19.06 5.75 11.37
C GLN A 117 18.24 4.47 11.20
N PHE A 118 18.47 3.81 10.08
CA PHE A 118 17.90 2.52 9.77
C PHE A 118 18.96 1.43 9.63
N THR A 119 18.66 0.27 10.20
CA THR A 119 19.37 -0.98 9.87
C THR A 119 18.71 -1.63 8.65
N ILE A 120 19.50 -1.91 7.61
CA ILE A 120 19.02 -2.55 6.38
C ILE A 120 18.98 -4.07 6.56
N LEU A 121 17.78 -4.65 6.44
CA LEU A 121 17.50 -6.06 6.67
C LEU A 121 16.67 -6.65 5.53
N LYS A 122 16.74 -7.97 5.38
CA LYS A 122 15.78 -8.70 4.55
C LYS A 122 14.53 -8.95 5.38
N GLU A 123 13.35 -8.69 4.82
CA GLU A 123 12.08 -8.99 5.50
C GLU A 123 11.95 -10.51 5.73
N GLY A 124 11.64 -10.87 6.97
CA GLY A 124 11.51 -12.25 7.42
C GLY A 124 10.09 -12.78 7.31
N ASP A 125 9.08 -11.90 7.36
CA ASP A 125 7.68 -12.28 7.25
C ASP A 125 7.30 -12.66 5.81
N LEU A 126 6.75 -13.86 5.63
CA LEU A 126 6.41 -14.38 4.31
C LEU A 126 5.21 -13.67 3.66
N LYS A 127 4.26 -13.14 4.45
CA LYS A 127 3.13 -12.37 3.93
C LYS A 127 3.59 -10.98 3.48
N LEU A 128 4.42 -10.30 4.28
CA LEU A 128 5.02 -9.01 3.91
C LEU A 128 5.85 -9.11 2.63
N ASN A 129 6.66 -10.15 2.48
CA ASN A 129 7.40 -10.40 1.23
C ASN A 129 6.46 -10.63 0.02
N LYS A 130 5.35 -11.35 0.22
CA LYS A 130 4.37 -11.63 -0.84
C LYS A 130 3.64 -10.37 -1.29
N ILE A 131 3.17 -9.55 -0.36
CA ILE A 131 2.49 -8.30 -0.69
C ILE A 131 3.46 -7.28 -1.30
N ALA A 132 4.69 -7.15 -0.80
CA ALA A 132 5.71 -6.30 -1.40
C ALA A 132 5.95 -6.68 -2.86
N LYS A 133 6.15 -7.97 -3.16
CA LYS A 133 6.31 -8.44 -4.53
C LYS A 133 5.07 -8.21 -5.39
N TYR A 134 3.86 -8.36 -4.85
CA TYR A 134 2.63 -8.12 -5.60
C TYR A 134 2.50 -6.64 -5.98
N LEU A 135 2.74 -5.74 -5.01
CA LEU A 135 2.63 -4.29 -5.18
C LEU A 135 3.72 -3.73 -6.10
N GLY A 136 4.97 -4.21 -5.99
CA GLY A 136 6.10 -3.72 -6.79
C GLY A 136 6.01 -3.96 -8.29
N ASN A 137 5.09 -4.83 -8.73
CA ASN A 137 4.86 -5.09 -10.16
C ASN A 137 3.68 -4.29 -10.72
N LYS A 138 3.10 -3.36 -9.95
CA LYS A 138 1.85 -2.68 -10.29
C LYS A 138 1.91 -1.18 -9.97
N ASP A 139 1.24 -0.40 -10.81
CA ASP A 139 1.20 1.06 -10.72
C ASP A 139 0.05 1.53 -9.82
N PHE A 140 0.07 1.09 -8.56
CA PHE A 140 -0.85 1.61 -7.55
C PHE A 140 -0.30 2.91 -6.97
N ASN A 141 -1.20 3.84 -6.63
CA ASN A 141 -0.82 5.03 -5.88
C ASN A 141 -0.27 4.66 -4.49
N ASP A 142 0.55 5.55 -3.92
CA ASP A 142 1.28 5.27 -2.68
C ASP A 142 0.32 5.06 -1.47
N GLY A 143 -0.83 5.73 -1.43
CA GLY A 143 -1.84 5.54 -0.37
C GLY A 143 -2.50 4.16 -0.41
N THR A 144 -2.82 3.65 -1.60
CA THR A 144 -3.32 2.28 -1.79
C THR A 144 -2.26 1.25 -1.40
N LYS A 145 -0.99 1.48 -1.76
CA LYS A 145 0.13 0.62 -1.34
C LYS A 145 0.29 0.61 0.18
N GLN A 146 0.26 1.78 0.81
CA GLN A 146 0.38 1.94 2.26
C GLN A 146 -0.76 1.23 3.01
N THR A 147 -2.00 1.42 2.57
CA THR A 147 -3.19 0.77 3.16
C THR A 147 -3.12 -0.74 3.04
N ALA A 148 -2.75 -1.26 1.86
CA ALA A 148 -2.61 -2.69 1.65
C ALA A 148 -1.50 -3.31 2.50
N LEU A 149 -0.38 -2.60 2.69
CA LEU A 149 0.71 -3.04 3.55
C LEU A 149 0.26 -3.12 5.02
N TRP A 150 -0.43 -2.10 5.54
CA TRP A 150 -0.95 -2.12 6.91
C TRP A 150 -2.03 -3.18 7.13
N CYS A 151 -2.87 -3.47 6.14
CA CYS A 151 -3.82 -4.59 6.22
C CYS A 151 -3.13 -5.96 6.40
N VAL A 152 -1.91 -6.11 5.85
CA VAL A 152 -1.12 -7.35 5.94
C VAL A 152 -0.25 -7.41 7.19
N ALA A 153 0.35 -6.29 7.57
CA ALA A 153 1.25 -6.18 8.71
C ALA A 153 0.51 -6.11 10.05
N GLY A 154 -0.65 -5.45 10.07
CA GLY A 154 -1.47 -5.22 11.25
C GLY A 154 -2.90 -5.70 11.06
N ASP A 155 -3.84 -4.99 11.71
CA ASP A 155 -5.27 -5.34 11.67
C ASP A 155 -6.16 -4.31 10.97
N ASP A 156 -5.59 -3.42 10.16
CA ASP A 156 -6.33 -2.42 9.39
C ASP A 156 -7.40 -3.05 8.47
N ASP A 157 -8.50 -2.31 8.27
CA ASP A 157 -9.65 -2.79 7.49
C ASP A 157 -9.34 -2.81 5.98
N VAL A 158 -9.66 -3.93 5.33
CA VAL A 158 -9.51 -4.12 3.89
C VAL A 158 -10.43 -3.20 3.07
N SER A 159 -11.45 -2.61 3.71
CA SER A 159 -12.36 -1.64 3.09
C SER A 159 -11.64 -0.44 2.48
N GLY A 160 -10.46 -0.07 3.02
CA GLY A 160 -9.66 1.05 2.53
C GLY A 160 -8.89 0.76 1.25
N ILE A 161 -8.81 -0.52 0.84
CA ILE A 161 -8.19 -0.92 -0.43
C ILE A 161 -9.24 -0.76 -1.53
N TYR A 162 -9.43 0.47 -1.97
CA TYR A 162 -10.50 0.82 -2.90
C TYR A 162 -10.15 2.00 -3.81
N GLU A 163 -10.58 1.90 -5.07
CA GLU A 163 -10.57 2.97 -6.05
C GLU A 163 -11.72 2.70 -7.05
N ASP A 164 -12.60 3.69 -7.24
CA ASP A 164 -13.83 3.53 -8.03
C ASP A 164 -13.50 3.14 -9.49
N GLY A 165 -14.12 2.06 -9.98
CA GLY A 165 -13.92 1.55 -11.33
C GLY A 165 -12.55 0.92 -11.60
N ASN A 166 -11.71 0.67 -10.58
CA ASN A 166 -10.38 0.09 -10.74
C ASN A 166 -10.35 -1.42 -10.37
N ASP A 167 -10.47 -2.27 -11.38
CA ASP A 167 -10.44 -3.74 -11.20
C ASP A 167 -9.12 -4.25 -10.61
N GLU A 168 -7.98 -3.56 -10.83
CA GLU A 168 -6.70 -3.96 -10.26
C GLU A 168 -6.66 -3.72 -8.75
N VAL A 169 -7.27 -2.64 -8.26
CA VAL A 169 -7.40 -2.38 -6.80
C VAL A 169 -8.37 -3.37 -6.16
N LYS A 170 -9.44 -3.75 -6.86
CA LYS A 170 -10.32 -4.84 -6.41
C LYS A 170 -9.56 -6.17 -6.29
N ASN A 171 -8.76 -6.52 -7.29
CA ASN A 171 -7.91 -7.72 -7.27
C ASN A 171 -6.87 -7.66 -6.15
N LEU A 172 -6.32 -6.46 -5.86
CA LEU A 172 -5.42 -6.25 -4.73
C LEU A 172 -6.13 -6.55 -3.40
N ARG A 173 -7.35 -6.03 -3.21
CA ARG A 173 -8.14 -6.30 -2.00
C ARG A 173 -8.42 -7.79 -1.84
N GLU A 174 -8.83 -8.48 -2.90
CA GLU A 174 -9.04 -9.93 -2.89
C GLU A 174 -7.74 -10.68 -2.55
N TYR A 175 -6.61 -10.26 -3.11
CA TYR A 175 -5.30 -10.82 -2.81
C TYR A 175 -4.93 -10.63 -1.33
N VAL A 176 -5.13 -9.44 -0.77
CA VAL A 176 -4.89 -9.13 0.65
C VAL A 176 -5.79 -9.96 1.55
N CYS A 177 -7.08 -10.09 1.25
CA CYS A 177 -8.01 -10.97 1.97
C CYS A 177 -7.52 -12.43 1.95
N SER A 178 -7.08 -12.93 0.80
CA SER A 178 -6.55 -14.30 0.67
C SER A 178 -5.26 -14.53 1.48
N LEU A 179 -4.43 -13.49 1.60
CA LEU A 179 -3.14 -13.55 2.28
C LEU A 179 -3.28 -13.46 3.81
N THR A 180 -4.25 -12.67 4.26
CA THR A 180 -4.50 -12.38 5.68
C THR A 180 -5.53 -13.32 6.30
N GLY A 181 -6.48 -13.82 5.50
CA GLY A 181 -7.67 -14.54 5.96
C GLY A 181 -8.83 -13.62 6.34
N LYS A 182 -8.71 -12.30 6.11
CA LYS A 182 -9.78 -11.34 6.39
C LYS A 182 -10.95 -11.51 5.41
N GLU A 183 -12.16 -11.24 5.90
CA GLU A 183 -13.36 -11.23 5.07
C GLU A 183 -13.35 -10.02 4.13
N ASN A 184 -13.78 -10.23 2.88
CA ASN A 184 -13.99 -9.14 1.97
C ASN A 184 -15.36 -8.48 2.26
N VAL A 185 -15.34 -7.38 3.01
CA VAL A 185 -16.58 -6.70 3.45
C VAL A 185 -17.36 -6.06 2.30
N TRP A 186 -18.66 -5.82 2.47
CA TRP A 186 -19.54 -5.29 1.42
C TRP A 186 -19.30 -3.81 1.06
N TYR A 187 -18.63 -3.08 1.96
CA TYR A 187 -18.37 -1.65 1.83
C TYR A 187 -16.90 -1.35 1.52
N ASN A 188 -16.68 -0.12 1.10
CA ASN A 188 -15.39 0.52 0.88
C ASN A 188 -15.33 1.78 1.73
N THR A 189 -14.13 2.10 2.20
CA THR A 189 -13.80 3.32 2.94
C THR A 189 -12.85 4.18 2.11
N ASP A 190 -12.89 5.49 2.32
CA ASP A 190 -11.90 6.43 1.79
C ASP A 190 -11.03 6.97 2.95
N PRO A 191 -9.99 6.22 3.37
CA PRO A 191 -9.13 6.62 4.47
C PRO A 191 -8.16 7.73 4.04
N VAL A 192 -8.07 8.76 4.86
CA VAL A 192 -7.07 9.83 4.72
C VAL A 192 -6.09 9.70 5.88
N TYR A 193 -4.80 9.67 5.58
CA TYR A 193 -3.74 9.61 6.58
C TYR A 193 -3.07 10.97 6.74
N THR A 194 -2.86 11.35 7.99
CA THR A 194 -2.12 12.56 8.38
C THR A 194 -1.15 12.23 9.50
N VAL A 195 -0.15 13.08 9.71
CA VAL A 195 0.78 12.96 10.83
C VAL A 195 0.51 14.10 11.80
N ASP A 196 0.25 13.78 13.07
CA ASP A 196 0.01 14.78 14.11
C ASP A 196 1.31 15.41 14.65
N GLU A 197 1.17 16.36 15.57
CA GLU A 197 2.32 17.05 16.20
C GLU A 197 3.23 16.12 17.04
N ASN A 198 2.73 14.94 17.43
CA ASN A 198 3.46 13.91 18.15
C ASN A 198 4.00 12.82 17.21
N ARG A 199 3.89 13.02 15.88
CA ARG A 199 4.26 12.06 14.81
C ARG A 199 3.39 10.82 14.76
N ASN A 200 2.25 10.78 15.43
CA ASN A 200 1.31 9.68 15.29
C ASN A 200 0.69 9.74 13.90
N ILE A 201 0.54 8.58 13.27
CA ILE A 201 -0.24 8.47 12.06
C ILE A 201 -1.71 8.45 12.45
N VAL A 202 -2.45 9.46 12.01
CA VAL A 202 -3.88 9.61 12.24
C VAL A 202 -4.62 9.25 10.96
N GLN A 203 -5.45 8.23 11.04
CA GLN A 203 -6.38 7.84 9.99
C GLN A 203 -7.73 8.50 10.23
N GLU A 204 -8.30 9.12 9.20
CA GLU A 204 -9.69 9.56 9.17
C GLU A 204 -10.42 8.91 8.00
N THR A 205 -11.44 8.12 8.30
CA THR A 205 -12.36 7.63 7.27
C THR A 205 -13.31 8.77 6.88
N THR A 206 -13.30 9.16 5.60
CA THR A 206 -14.12 10.29 5.15
C THR A 206 -15.43 9.88 4.47
N LYS A 207 -15.49 8.67 3.95
CA LYS A 207 -16.61 8.17 3.15
C LYS A 207 -16.79 6.66 3.32
N ILE A 208 -18.05 6.21 3.29
CA ILE A 208 -18.45 4.81 3.14
C ILE A 208 -19.21 4.66 1.83
N GLU A 209 -18.87 3.67 1.02
CA GLU A 209 -19.68 3.28 -0.13
C GLU A 209 -19.69 1.79 -0.43
N GLY A 210 -20.81 1.29 -0.94
CA GLY A 210 -20.97 -0.12 -1.25
C GLY A 210 -22.27 -0.41 -1.98
N LEU A 211 -22.36 -1.59 -2.57
CA LEU A 211 -23.61 -2.07 -3.16
C LEU A 211 -24.42 -2.77 -2.07
N LEU A 212 -25.48 -2.11 -1.59
CA LEU A 212 -26.43 -2.75 -0.68
C LEU A 212 -27.39 -3.60 -1.50
N SER A 213 -27.45 -4.90 -1.21
CA SER A 213 -28.39 -5.84 -1.82
C SER A 213 -29.35 -6.38 -0.76
N TYR A 214 -30.65 -6.29 -1.02
CA TYR A 214 -31.69 -6.66 -0.04
C TYR A 214 -32.94 -7.18 -0.72
N LYS A 215 -33.73 -7.96 0.02
CA LYS A 215 -35.03 -8.47 -0.43
C LYS A 215 -36.16 -7.73 0.25
N VAL A 216 -37.12 -7.26 -0.55
CA VAL A 216 -38.35 -6.63 -0.07
C VAL A 216 -39.52 -7.60 -0.20
N THR A 217 -40.21 -7.85 0.90
CA THR A 217 -41.38 -8.75 0.99
C THR A 217 -42.72 -8.01 1.05
N LYS A 218 -42.71 -6.69 1.20
CA LYS A 218 -43.91 -5.84 1.26
C LYS A 218 -43.71 -4.49 0.58
N THR A 219 -44.79 -3.91 0.07
CA THR A 219 -44.74 -2.56 -0.53
C THR A 219 -44.91 -1.49 0.53
N GLY A 220 -44.47 -0.27 0.21
CA GLY A 220 -44.58 0.89 1.09
C GLY A 220 -43.45 1.88 0.88
N ASN A 221 -43.37 2.88 1.75
CA ASN A 221 -42.29 3.86 1.73
C ASN A 221 -41.13 3.37 2.59
N MET A 222 -39.97 3.20 1.96
CA MET A 222 -38.76 2.77 2.63
C MET A 222 -37.99 3.98 3.16
N THR A 223 -37.54 3.91 4.40
CA THR A 223 -36.60 4.85 5.01
C THR A 223 -35.26 4.16 5.25
N MET A 224 -34.21 4.98 5.33
CA MET A 224 -32.85 4.54 5.59
C MET A 224 -32.29 5.31 6.79
N GLU A 225 -31.75 4.56 7.74
CA GLU A 225 -31.21 5.05 9.00
C GLU A 225 -29.81 4.45 9.19
N VAL A 226 -28.95 5.17 9.89
CA VAL A 226 -27.67 4.68 10.39
C VAL A 226 -27.79 4.56 11.89
N LEU A 227 -27.44 3.39 12.42
CA LEU A 227 -27.35 3.15 13.86
C LEU A 227 -25.90 3.15 14.32
N GLY A 228 -25.69 3.57 15.57
CA GLY A 228 -24.42 3.36 16.28
C GLY A 228 -24.25 1.92 16.77
N GLU A 229 -23.13 1.65 17.44
CA GLU A 229 -22.77 0.33 17.95
C GLU A 229 -23.75 -0.21 19.01
N ASP A 230 -24.35 0.67 19.81
CA ASP A 230 -25.39 0.36 20.79
C ASP A 230 -26.77 0.08 20.17
N GLY A 231 -26.89 0.25 18.85
CA GLY A 231 -28.15 0.14 18.12
C GLY A 231 -29.04 1.37 18.23
N GLU A 232 -28.57 2.45 18.83
CA GLU A 232 -29.30 3.73 18.85
C GLU A 232 -29.24 4.40 17.49
N LEU A 233 -30.29 5.15 17.16
CA LEU A 233 -30.36 5.93 15.93
C LEU A 233 -29.27 7.01 15.96
N PHE A 234 -28.27 6.85 15.10
CA PHE A 234 -27.21 7.83 14.93
C PHE A 234 -27.63 8.92 13.95
N GLN A 235 -28.15 8.53 12.78
CA GLN A 235 -28.58 9.48 11.76
C GLN A 235 -29.67 8.90 10.84
N ALA A 236 -30.76 9.62 10.62
CA ALA A 236 -31.69 9.33 9.53
C ALA A 236 -31.15 9.92 8.22
N LEU A 237 -31.08 9.13 7.14
CA LEU A 237 -30.50 9.57 5.86
C LEU A 237 -31.46 10.36 4.96
N GLY A 238 -32.64 10.71 5.48
CA GLY A 238 -33.61 11.59 4.83
C GLY A 238 -34.28 10.97 3.60
N GLY A 239 -35.50 11.44 3.32
CA GLY A 239 -36.28 10.97 2.17
C GLY A 239 -36.99 9.63 2.40
N GLU A 240 -38.00 9.40 1.58
CA GLU A 240 -38.73 8.14 1.50
C GLU A 240 -38.59 7.60 0.08
N MET A 241 -38.24 6.31 -0.05
CA MET A 241 -38.16 5.62 -1.33
C MET A 241 -39.40 4.75 -1.50
N PRO A 242 -40.33 5.07 -2.42
CA PRO A 242 -41.51 4.26 -2.64
C PRO A 242 -41.15 2.91 -3.27
N VAL A 243 -41.45 1.83 -2.57
CA VAL A 243 -41.28 0.45 -3.04
C VAL A 243 -42.64 -0.10 -3.47
N SER A 244 -42.85 -0.20 -4.78
CA SER A 244 -44.15 -0.58 -5.38
C SER A 244 -44.28 -2.07 -5.70
N ARG A 245 -43.20 -2.84 -5.61
CA ARG A 245 -43.16 -4.28 -5.89
C ARG A 245 -42.29 -4.99 -4.86
N THR A 246 -42.58 -6.27 -4.64
CA THR A 246 -41.71 -7.15 -3.86
C THR A 246 -40.65 -7.75 -4.77
N GLY A 247 -39.49 -8.09 -4.22
CA GLY A 247 -38.40 -8.70 -4.99
C GLY A 247 -37.04 -8.38 -4.41
N ASP A 248 -36.00 -8.70 -5.18
CA ASP A 248 -34.62 -8.38 -4.87
C ASP A 248 -34.28 -6.99 -5.43
N TYR A 249 -33.64 -6.19 -4.59
CA TYR A 249 -33.25 -4.81 -4.87
C TYR A 249 -31.78 -4.61 -4.55
N SER A 250 -31.17 -3.65 -5.23
CA SER A 250 -29.85 -3.17 -4.86
C SER A 250 -29.68 -1.69 -5.21
N PHE A 251 -28.87 -0.97 -4.44
CA PHE A 251 -28.44 0.37 -4.81
C PHE A 251 -27.03 0.66 -4.30
N ASN A 252 -26.36 1.62 -4.95
CA ASN A 252 -25.08 2.12 -4.51
C ASN A 252 -25.28 3.05 -3.31
N PHE A 253 -24.96 2.55 -2.13
CA PHE A 253 -24.91 3.33 -0.91
C PHE A 253 -23.67 4.21 -0.90
N LYS A 254 -23.83 5.50 -0.58
CA LYS A 254 -22.73 6.45 -0.40
C LYS A 254 -23.06 7.35 0.79
N LEU A 255 -22.14 7.46 1.73
CA LEU A 255 -22.30 8.25 2.94
C LEU A 255 -20.99 8.97 3.26
N SER A 256 -21.06 10.28 3.50
CA SER A 256 -19.94 11.04 4.06
C SER A 256 -19.93 10.83 5.58
N VAL A 257 -18.79 10.39 6.11
CA VAL A 257 -18.62 10.07 7.54
C VAL A 257 -17.47 10.85 8.18
N ARG A 258 -16.95 11.87 7.49
CA ARG A 258 -15.90 12.76 8.03
C ARG A 258 -16.28 13.30 9.41
N GLY A 259 -15.36 13.23 10.37
CA GLY A 259 -15.57 13.64 11.75
C GLY A 259 -16.43 12.69 12.60
N TRP A 260 -16.85 11.54 12.08
CA TRP A 260 -17.49 10.50 12.91
C TRP A 260 -16.42 9.82 13.76
N ARG A 261 -16.84 9.25 14.90
CA ARG A 261 -15.92 8.51 15.77
C ARG A 261 -15.65 7.14 15.16
N SER A 262 -14.43 6.64 15.33
CA SER A 262 -14.12 5.25 15.03
C SER A 262 -15.03 4.31 15.82
N GLY A 263 -15.49 3.26 15.18
CA GLY A 263 -16.44 2.32 15.77
C GLY A 263 -17.28 1.58 14.75
N LYS A 264 -18.20 0.77 15.27
CA LYS A 264 -19.14 -0.01 14.46
C LYS A 264 -20.42 0.77 14.24
N TYR A 265 -20.90 0.73 13.01
CA TYR A 265 -22.14 1.34 12.59
C TYR A 265 -22.93 0.33 11.77
N SER A 266 -24.20 0.63 11.54
CA SER A 266 -25.01 -0.19 10.64
C SER A 266 -25.96 0.68 9.85
N VAL A 267 -26.10 0.36 8.57
CA VAL A 267 -27.17 0.91 7.74
C VAL A 267 -28.39 0.02 7.87
N GLN A 268 -29.54 0.62 8.14
CA GLN A 268 -30.80 -0.05 8.36
C GLN A 268 -31.86 0.48 7.39
N LEU A 269 -32.51 -0.43 6.67
CA LEU A 269 -33.62 -0.14 5.79
C LEU A 269 -34.93 -0.57 6.44
N LYS A 270 -35.94 0.33 6.46
CA LYS A 270 -37.24 0.07 7.10
C LYS A 270 -38.39 0.41 6.16
N ILE A 271 -39.49 -0.33 6.25
CA ILE A 271 -40.79 0.05 5.66
C ILE A 271 -41.80 0.14 6.80
N GLY A 272 -42.21 1.37 7.13
CA GLY A 272 -42.90 1.66 8.39
C GLY A 272 -41.97 1.36 9.58
N ASN A 273 -42.44 0.53 10.52
CA ASN A 273 -41.65 0.13 11.70
C ASN A 273 -40.89 -1.20 11.52
N GLU A 274 -41.02 -1.85 10.37
CA GLU A 274 -40.38 -3.15 10.11
C GLU A 274 -39.02 -2.96 9.47
N VAL A 275 -38.01 -3.66 10.02
CA VAL A 275 -36.66 -3.71 9.47
C VAL A 275 -36.64 -4.69 8.30
N ILE A 276 -36.30 -4.21 7.12
CA ILE A 276 -36.21 -5.02 5.90
C ILE A 276 -34.78 -5.53 5.70
N HIS A 277 -33.79 -4.70 6.04
CA HIS A 277 -32.39 -5.01 5.89
C HIS A 277 -31.56 -4.29 6.94
N LYS A 278 -30.46 -4.91 7.35
CA LYS A 278 -29.44 -4.30 8.19
C LYS A 278 -28.09 -4.84 7.76
N GLU A 279 -27.12 -3.95 7.57
CA GLU A 279 -25.75 -4.32 7.23
C GLU A 279 -24.76 -3.45 7.99
N ASP A 280 -23.74 -4.08 8.56
CA ASP A 280 -22.78 -3.42 9.45
C ASP A 280 -21.58 -2.89 8.66
N PHE A 281 -21.02 -1.76 9.07
CA PHE A 281 -19.76 -1.23 8.56
C PHE A 281 -18.92 -0.63 9.68
N VAL A 282 -17.61 -0.57 9.48
CA VAL A 282 -16.65 -0.05 10.44
C VAL A 282 -16.09 1.27 9.95
N ILE A 283 -15.95 2.21 10.88
CA ILE A 283 -15.15 3.42 10.72
C ILE A 283 -13.88 3.21 11.54
N ALA A 284 -12.74 3.17 10.85
CA ALA A 284 -11.42 3.21 11.46
C ALA A 284 -11.04 4.66 11.78
#